data_AF-A0A0F9P3G7-F1
#
_entry.id   AF-A0A0F9P3G7-F1
#
_cell.length_a   1.000
_cell.length_b   1.000
_cell.length_c   1.000
_cell.angle_alpha   90.00
_cell.angle_beta   90.00
_cell.angle_gamma   90.00
#
_symmetry.space_group_name_H-M   'P 1'
#
loop_
_entity.id
_entity.type
_entity.pdbx_description
1 polymer ?
#
loop_
_entity_poly.entity_id
_entity_poly.type
_entity_poly.pdbx_seq_one_letter_code
_entity_poly.pdbx_strand_id
1 'polypeptide(L)'
;MRLGRYAGMVGIIEALSLLRERFEQENLYTMVNMMFLKPQEYQSIKGVKNHYQQISTFLSETYCPFDIPIVIGIVGNGRIANGIMEMLQELPHKIVDPECEIVMGLDSNYLHIAKFDRNYTSNFSIEYGDESNSYYFRAYLPYLTVLINAIKWNPDKDSKYITYSSISQMQRLNSNSRLKLIMDISCDLNGPIELVDKTTTFKNPYYIKNDIWISAIDNLPAGIFDLARESSTKVGNTLLSFFEQSLDLYTFFNNLHIYGQLSKAVIIKNGKITESFKNLKGFLK
;
A
#
# COMPACT_ATOMS: atom_id res chain seq x y z
N MET A 1 6.94 6.81 15.61
CA MET A 1 6.99 7.47 14.29
C MET A 1 6.26 6.61 13.25
N ARG A 2 5.55 7.18 12.26
CA ARG A 2 4.82 6.39 11.25
C ARG A 2 5.06 6.96 9.85
N LEU A 3 5.71 6.17 8.98
CA LEU A 3 6.04 6.53 7.59
C LEU A 3 4.93 6.16 6.58
N GLY A 4 3.75 5.75 7.05
CA GLY A 4 2.68 5.24 6.20
C GLY A 4 2.24 6.18 5.08
N ARG A 5 2.26 7.51 5.31
CA ARG A 5 1.98 8.49 4.25
C ARG A 5 2.97 8.39 3.09
N TYR A 6 4.27 8.34 3.38
CA TYR A 6 5.31 8.22 2.35
C TYR A 6 5.26 6.85 1.64
N ALA A 7 4.94 5.78 2.38
CA ALA A 7 4.72 4.46 1.79
C ALA A 7 3.54 4.47 0.81
N GLY A 8 2.45 5.16 1.16
CA GLY A 8 1.31 5.37 0.26
C GLY A 8 1.67 6.11 -1.02
N MET A 9 2.44 7.20 -0.91
CA MET A 9 2.91 7.97 -2.05
C MET A 9 3.78 7.14 -3.00
N VAL A 10 4.81 6.47 -2.47
CA VAL A 10 5.69 5.66 -3.32
C VAL A 10 4.96 4.44 -3.87
N GLY A 11 4.07 3.84 -3.07
CA GLY A 11 3.34 2.64 -3.48
C GLY A 11 2.40 2.89 -4.66
N ILE A 12 1.74 4.04 -4.74
CA ILE A 12 0.92 4.36 -5.93
C ILE A 12 1.77 4.69 -7.15
N ILE A 13 2.93 5.34 -6.98
CA ILE A 13 3.86 5.62 -8.08
C ILE A 13 4.37 4.31 -8.68
N GLU A 14 4.81 3.38 -7.82
CA GLU A 14 5.23 2.03 -8.23
C GLU A 14 4.08 1.29 -8.91
N ALA A 15 2.85 1.35 -8.37
CA ALA A 15 1.71 0.68 -8.98
C ALA A 15 1.39 1.20 -10.39
N LEU A 16 1.47 2.52 -10.60
CA LEU A 16 1.26 3.12 -11.92
C LEU A 16 2.39 2.75 -12.90
N SER A 17 3.64 2.70 -12.45
CA SER A 17 4.76 2.27 -13.30
C SER A 17 4.71 0.79 -13.66
N LEU A 18 4.22 -0.05 -12.75
CA LEU A 18 3.98 -1.47 -13.02
C LEU A 18 2.80 -1.66 -13.98
N LEU A 19 1.76 -0.84 -13.85
CA LEU A 19 0.63 -0.88 -14.76
C LEU A 19 1.05 -0.51 -16.19
N ARG A 20 1.93 0.48 -16.35
CA ARG A 20 2.59 0.78 -17.64
C ARG A 20 3.25 -0.46 -18.24
N GLU A 21 4.13 -1.13 -17.48
CA GLU A 21 4.85 -2.32 -17.97
C GLU A 21 3.88 -3.46 -18.32
N ARG A 22 2.82 -3.65 -17.51
CA ARG A 22 1.82 -4.67 -17.77
C ARG A 22 1.00 -4.38 -19.02
N PHE A 23 0.64 -3.13 -19.24
CA PHE A 23 -0.06 -2.70 -20.44
C PHE A 23 0.79 -2.81 -21.69
N GLU A 24 2.09 -2.54 -21.61
CA GLU A 24 3.04 -2.80 -22.70
C GLU A 24 3.04 -4.29 -23.09
N GLN A 25 3.06 -5.21 -22.11
CA GLN A 25 2.97 -6.66 -22.39
C GLN A 25 1.65 -7.09 -23.04
N GLU A 26 0.56 -6.39 -22.75
CA GLU A 26 -0.78 -6.66 -23.30
C GLU A 26 -1.05 -5.91 -24.61
N ASN A 27 -0.09 -5.15 -25.13
CA ASN A 27 -0.25 -4.26 -26.28
C ASN A 27 -1.34 -3.18 -26.06
N LEU A 28 -1.50 -2.70 -24.83
CA LEU A 28 -2.40 -1.64 -24.38
C LEU A 28 -1.64 -0.32 -24.11
N TYR A 29 -0.87 0.14 -25.10
CA TYR A 29 0.07 1.27 -24.92
C TYR A 29 -0.50 2.60 -25.44
N THR A 30 -1.41 3.23 -24.69
CA THR A 30 -1.65 4.67 -24.92
C THR A 30 -0.41 5.49 -24.59
N MET A 31 -0.26 6.67 -25.21
CA MET A 31 0.86 7.58 -24.90
C MET A 31 0.91 7.90 -23.40
N VAL A 32 -0.26 8.04 -22.78
CA VAL A 32 -0.42 8.32 -21.35
C VAL A 32 0.04 7.15 -20.49
N ASN A 33 -0.26 5.90 -20.89
CA ASN A 33 0.20 4.72 -20.17
C ASN A 33 1.74 4.69 -20.06
N MET A 34 2.43 5.12 -21.11
CA MET A 34 3.90 5.09 -21.18
C MET A 34 4.59 6.18 -20.34
N MET A 35 3.86 7.20 -19.86
CA MET A 35 4.43 8.33 -19.13
C MET A 35 4.70 8.01 -17.64
N PHE A 36 4.16 6.94 -17.05
CA PHE A 36 4.37 6.65 -15.62
C PHE A 36 5.76 6.06 -15.33
N LEU A 37 6.68 6.86 -14.79
CA LEU A 37 8.03 6.43 -14.41
C LEU A 37 8.07 5.67 -13.08
N LYS A 38 9.10 4.84 -12.90
CA LYS A 38 9.37 4.14 -11.63
C LYS A 38 9.77 5.13 -10.54
N PRO A 39 9.53 4.80 -9.25
CA PRO A 39 9.92 5.67 -8.14
C PRO A 39 11.39 6.12 -8.16
N GLN A 40 12.31 5.22 -8.53
CA GLN A 40 13.76 5.49 -8.47
C GLN A 40 14.22 6.46 -9.57
N GLU A 41 13.37 6.73 -10.56
CA GLU A 41 13.62 7.72 -11.61
C GLU A 41 13.35 9.16 -11.11
N TYR A 42 12.69 9.31 -9.96
CA TYR A 42 12.42 10.62 -9.37
C TYR A 42 13.41 10.98 -8.25
N GLN A 43 13.85 12.23 -8.27
CA GLN A 43 14.64 12.81 -7.18
C GLN A 43 13.78 13.23 -5.98
N SER A 44 12.55 13.70 -6.25
CA SER A 44 11.68 14.30 -5.22
C SER A 44 10.21 14.08 -5.47
N ILE A 45 9.41 14.11 -4.39
CA ILE A 45 7.93 14.10 -4.49
C ILE A 45 7.41 15.33 -5.22
N LYS A 46 8.08 16.47 -5.09
CA LYS A 46 7.75 17.66 -5.88
C LYS A 46 7.93 17.38 -7.38
N GLY A 47 9.00 16.68 -7.76
CA GLY A 47 9.24 16.24 -9.13
C GLY A 47 8.14 15.30 -9.65
N VAL A 48 7.70 14.35 -8.82
CA VAL A 48 6.56 13.47 -9.16
C VAL A 48 5.30 14.29 -9.41
N LYS A 49 4.92 15.18 -8.47
CA LYS A 49 3.72 16.02 -8.60
C LYS A 49 3.76 16.87 -9.87
N ASN A 50 4.89 17.53 -10.12
CA ASN A 50 5.08 18.32 -11.35
C ASN A 50 4.91 17.46 -12.61
N HIS A 51 5.46 16.24 -12.61
CA HIS A 51 5.32 15.33 -13.74
C HIS A 51 3.87 14.86 -13.93
N TYR A 52 3.16 14.53 -12.86
CA TYR A 52 1.75 14.14 -12.93
C TYR A 52 0.86 15.29 -13.41
N GLN A 53 1.17 16.53 -13.01
CA GLN A 53 0.51 17.72 -13.55
C GLN A 53 0.77 17.88 -15.06
N GLN A 54 1.97 17.59 -15.55
CA GLN A 54 2.25 17.58 -16.99
C GLN A 54 1.44 16.51 -17.72
N ILE A 55 1.33 15.30 -17.16
CA ILE A 55 0.46 14.24 -17.69
C ILE A 55 -1.00 14.71 -17.72
N SER A 56 -1.46 15.38 -16.66
CA SER A 56 -2.81 15.94 -16.56
C SER A 56 -3.10 16.99 -17.64
N THR A 57 -2.18 17.94 -17.84
CA THR A 57 -2.26 18.92 -18.93
C THR A 57 -2.31 18.22 -20.29
N PHE A 58 -1.41 17.26 -20.54
CA PHE A 58 -1.36 16.51 -21.79
C PHE A 58 -2.67 15.78 -22.10
N LEU A 59 -3.23 15.08 -21.11
CA LEU A 59 -4.54 14.42 -21.20
C LEU A 59 -5.67 15.38 -21.58
N SER A 60 -5.66 16.58 -20.99
CA SER A 60 -6.69 17.59 -21.24
C SER A 60 -6.61 18.24 -22.62
N GLU A 61 -5.40 18.42 -23.17
CA GLU A 61 -5.19 19.12 -24.43
C GLU A 61 -5.27 18.22 -25.66
N THR A 62 -4.86 16.95 -25.54
CA THR A 62 -4.71 16.05 -26.70
C THR A 62 -5.84 15.04 -26.88
N TYR A 63 -6.78 14.97 -25.92
CA TYR A 63 -7.84 13.95 -25.88
C TYR A 63 -7.28 12.54 -26.17
N CYS A 64 -6.43 12.06 -25.25
CA CYS A 64 -5.79 10.74 -25.33
C CYS A 64 -6.35 9.83 -24.23
N PRO A 65 -7.53 9.19 -24.44
CA PRO A 65 -8.09 8.27 -23.45
C PRO A 65 -7.18 7.06 -23.26
N PHE A 66 -7.32 6.38 -22.12
CA PHE A 66 -6.76 5.06 -21.88
C PHE A 66 -7.40 4.00 -22.79
N ASP A 67 -6.68 2.92 -23.13
CA ASP A 67 -7.23 1.83 -23.96
C ASP A 67 -8.39 1.13 -23.25
N ILE A 68 -8.31 1.04 -21.92
CA ILE A 68 -9.34 0.50 -21.05
C ILE A 68 -9.60 1.45 -19.87
N PRO A 69 -10.80 1.44 -19.27
CA PRO A 69 -11.04 2.22 -18.06
C PRO A 69 -10.18 1.67 -16.92
N ILE A 70 -9.37 2.55 -16.32
CA ILE A 70 -8.48 2.21 -15.21
C ILE A 70 -9.19 2.45 -13.89
N VAL A 71 -9.37 1.38 -13.10
CA VAL A 71 -10.01 1.45 -11.78
C VAL A 71 -9.02 1.04 -10.70
N ILE A 72 -8.73 1.96 -9.78
CA ILE A 72 -7.83 1.75 -8.64
C ILE A 72 -8.69 1.54 -7.39
N GLY A 73 -8.75 0.31 -6.91
CA GLY A 73 -9.36 -0.03 -5.63
C GLY A 73 -8.38 0.18 -4.49
N ILE A 74 -8.74 1.00 -3.51
CA ILE A 74 -7.93 1.28 -2.32
C ILE A 74 -8.65 0.70 -1.11
N VAL A 75 -8.04 -0.30 -0.48
CA VAL A 75 -8.55 -0.89 0.76
C VAL A 75 -7.90 -0.19 1.95
N GLY A 76 -8.71 0.52 2.76
CA GLY A 76 -8.28 1.28 3.93
C GLY A 76 -8.38 2.79 3.75
N ASN A 77 -8.51 3.51 4.87
CA ASN A 77 -8.67 4.97 4.94
C ASN A 77 -7.61 5.65 5.84
N GLY A 78 -6.52 4.93 6.12
CA GLY A 78 -5.46 5.40 7.01
C GLY A 78 -4.43 6.32 6.34
N ARG A 79 -3.28 6.48 7.01
CA ARG A 79 -2.17 7.32 6.50
C ARG A 79 -1.65 6.88 5.13
N ILE A 80 -1.64 5.57 4.85
CA ILE A 80 -1.23 5.03 3.55
C ILE A 80 -2.21 5.50 2.47
N ALA A 81 -3.52 5.32 2.68
CA ALA A 81 -4.56 5.79 1.77
C ALA A 81 -4.48 7.29 1.49
N ASN A 82 -4.20 8.11 2.52
CA ASN A 82 -3.99 9.55 2.33
C ASN A 82 -2.79 9.84 1.42
N GLY A 83 -1.66 9.14 1.63
CA GLY A 83 -0.48 9.27 0.77
C GLY A 83 -0.75 8.89 -0.69
N ILE A 84 -1.56 7.85 -0.92
CA ILE A 84 -2.01 7.46 -2.27
C ILE A 84 -2.81 8.61 -2.90
N MET A 85 -3.82 9.11 -2.18
CA MET A 85 -4.69 10.17 -2.67
C MET A 85 -3.93 11.46 -2.98
N GLU A 86 -2.90 11.81 -2.20
CA GLU A 86 -2.08 12.99 -2.44
C GLU A 86 -1.32 12.97 -3.77
N MET A 87 -1.03 11.79 -4.33
CA MET A 87 -0.44 11.66 -5.66
C MET A 87 -1.53 11.60 -6.74
N LEU A 88 -2.60 10.83 -6.51
CA LEU A 88 -3.68 10.68 -7.49
C LEU A 88 -4.43 12.00 -7.75
N GLN A 89 -4.47 12.91 -6.78
CA GLN A 89 -5.05 14.24 -6.94
C GLN A 89 -4.37 15.11 -8.02
N GLU A 90 -3.12 14.81 -8.38
CA GLU A 90 -2.39 15.52 -9.43
C GLU A 90 -2.76 15.02 -10.85
N LEU A 91 -3.52 13.93 -10.95
CA LEU A 91 -3.97 13.33 -12.21
C LEU A 91 -5.48 13.54 -12.39
N PRO A 92 -6.00 13.56 -13.63
CA PRO A 92 -7.44 13.56 -13.87
C PRO A 92 -8.07 12.29 -13.30
N HIS A 93 -8.97 12.44 -12.33
CA HIS A 93 -9.57 11.31 -11.64
C HIS A 93 -11.04 11.54 -11.28
N LYS A 94 -11.76 10.44 -11.07
CA LYS A 94 -13.10 10.40 -10.50
C LYS A 94 -13.10 9.44 -9.30
N ILE A 95 -13.67 9.86 -8.18
CA ILE A 95 -13.96 8.94 -7.08
C ILE A 95 -15.28 8.28 -7.41
N VAL A 96 -15.30 6.95 -7.41
CA VAL A 96 -16.48 6.16 -7.77
C VAL A 96 -16.99 5.39 -6.57
N ASP A 97 -18.32 5.27 -6.48
CA ASP A 97 -18.96 4.41 -5.50
C ASP A 97 -18.82 2.94 -5.95
N PRO A 98 -18.17 2.07 -5.15
CA PRO A 98 -18.04 0.67 -5.49
C PRO A 98 -19.37 -0.04 -5.74
N GLU A 99 -20.43 0.35 -5.03
CA GLU A 99 -21.73 -0.33 -5.07
C GLU A 99 -22.55 -0.01 -6.32
N CYS A 100 -22.29 1.14 -6.96
CA CYS A 100 -23.12 1.64 -8.04
C CYS A 100 -22.36 1.79 -9.36
N GLU A 101 -21.20 2.45 -9.37
CA GLU A 101 -20.65 3.01 -10.61
C GLU A 101 -19.66 2.07 -11.32
N ILE A 102 -18.89 1.29 -10.56
CA ILE A 102 -17.83 0.44 -11.10
C ILE A 102 -18.37 -0.66 -12.03
N VAL A 103 -19.59 -1.11 -11.76
CA VAL A 103 -20.27 -2.20 -12.48
C VAL A 103 -21.00 -1.68 -13.73
N MET A 104 -21.40 -0.42 -13.76
CA MET A 104 -22.25 0.15 -14.82
C MET A 104 -21.50 0.61 -16.09
N GLY A 105 -20.16 0.45 -16.11
CA GLY A 105 -19.32 0.89 -17.21
C GLY A 105 -18.74 2.28 -16.94
N LEU A 106 -17.43 2.41 -17.17
CA LEU A 106 -16.67 3.61 -16.86
C LEU A 106 -16.00 4.13 -18.14
N ASP A 107 -15.83 5.46 -18.22
CA ASP A 107 -15.10 6.08 -19.32
C ASP A 107 -13.58 5.85 -19.20
N SER A 108 -12.85 5.99 -20.31
CA SER A 108 -11.39 5.86 -20.32
C SER A 108 -10.65 7.19 -20.25
N ASN A 109 -11.30 8.30 -19.88
CA ASN A 109 -10.66 9.63 -19.84
C ASN A 109 -10.06 9.95 -18.46
N TYR A 110 -10.51 9.25 -17.42
CA TYR A 110 -10.10 9.49 -16.04
C TYR A 110 -9.59 8.22 -15.39
N LEU A 111 -8.73 8.39 -14.39
CA LEU A 111 -8.51 7.35 -13.39
C LEU A 111 -9.73 7.26 -12.47
N HIS A 112 -10.30 6.07 -12.31
CA HIS A 112 -11.42 5.86 -11.39
C HIS A 112 -10.88 5.31 -10.07
N ILE A 113 -11.27 5.92 -8.97
CA ILE A 113 -10.77 5.59 -7.63
C ILE A 113 -11.92 5.05 -6.79
N ALA A 114 -11.84 3.77 -6.46
CA ALA A 114 -12.79 3.07 -5.60
C ALA A 114 -12.20 2.94 -4.20
N LYS A 115 -12.90 3.43 -3.17
CA LYS A 115 -12.43 3.35 -1.79
C LYS A 115 -13.23 2.32 -1.02
N PHE A 116 -12.52 1.33 -0.46
CA PHE A 116 -13.09 0.28 0.37
C PHE A 116 -12.61 0.52 1.81
N ASP A 117 -13.52 0.87 2.70
CA ASP A 117 -13.19 0.94 4.12
C ASP A 117 -12.99 -0.47 4.73
N ARG A 118 -12.71 -0.54 6.03
CA ARG A 118 -12.48 -1.82 6.71
C ARG A 118 -13.76 -2.66 6.83
N ASN A 119 -14.94 -2.08 6.71
CA ASN A 119 -16.21 -2.80 6.77
C ASN A 119 -16.40 -3.68 5.53
N TYR A 120 -15.91 -3.27 4.36
CA TYR A 120 -15.93 -4.12 3.16
C TYR A 120 -15.07 -5.38 3.31
N THR A 121 -14.09 -5.36 4.20
CA THR A 121 -13.12 -6.46 4.35
C THR A 121 -13.28 -7.22 5.66
N SER A 122 -14.20 -6.80 6.53
CA SER A 122 -14.54 -7.51 7.75
C SER A 122 -15.44 -8.71 7.48
N ASN A 123 -15.35 -9.72 8.33
CA ASN A 123 -16.39 -10.74 8.44
C ASN A 123 -17.30 -10.29 9.58
N PHE A 124 -18.57 -9.97 9.32
CA PHE A 124 -19.55 -10.00 10.40
C PHE A 124 -19.60 -11.44 10.94
N SER A 125 -19.66 -11.57 12.26
CA SER A 125 -19.74 -12.86 12.94
C SER A 125 -20.91 -13.68 12.39
N ILE A 126 -20.66 -14.97 12.19
CA ILE A 126 -21.51 -16.02 11.58
C ILE A 126 -22.89 -16.21 12.27
N GLU A 127 -23.26 -15.40 13.27
CA GLU A 127 -24.46 -15.59 14.07
C GLU A 127 -25.80 -15.45 13.32
N TYR A 128 -25.83 -14.90 12.10
CA TYR A 128 -27.09 -14.65 11.39
C TYR A 128 -27.18 -15.15 9.93
N GLY A 129 -26.25 -15.99 9.48
CA GLY A 129 -26.38 -16.62 8.14
C GLY A 129 -26.23 -15.67 6.95
N ASP A 130 -25.80 -14.42 7.16
CA ASP A 130 -25.43 -13.49 6.10
C ASP A 130 -24.03 -13.80 5.55
N GLU A 131 -23.88 -13.76 4.22
CA GLU A 131 -22.58 -13.84 3.55
C GLU A 131 -21.65 -12.72 4.04
N SER A 132 -20.37 -13.02 4.25
CA SER A 132 -19.43 -12.06 4.84
C SER A 132 -19.20 -10.82 3.94
N ASN A 133 -18.96 -9.63 4.49
CA ASN A 133 -18.64 -8.44 3.66
C ASN A 133 -17.43 -8.68 2.74
N SER A 134 -16.46 -9.50 3.18
CA SER A 134 -15.36 -9.97 2.34
C SER A 134 -15.80 -10.75 1.09
N TYR A 135 -16.94 -11.42 1.12
CA TYR A 135 -17.57 -12.05 -0.04
C TYR A 135 -18.07 -11.00 -1.04
N TYR A 136 -18.80 -9.99 -0.57
CA TYR A 136 -19.25 -8.88 -1.41
C TYR A 136 -18.08 -8.07 -1.98
N PHE A 137 -17.03 -7.83 -1.20
CA PHE A 137 -15.83 -7.17 -1.68
C PHE A 137 -15.20 -7.89 -2.89
N ARG A 138 -15.22 -9.23 -2.90
CA ARG A 138 -14.69 -10.03 -4.02
C ARG A 138 -15.48 -9.85 -5.31
N ALA A 139 -16.75 -9.45 -5.24
CA ALA A 139 -17.56 -9.16 -6.42
C ALA A 139 -17.04 -7.95 -7.21
N TYR A 140 -16.30 -7.04 -6.57
CA TYR A 140 -15.71 -5.87 -7.23
C TYR A 140 -14.38 -6.16 -7.92
N LEU A 141 -13.66 -7.22 -7.52
CA LEU A 141 -12.33 -7.56 -8.04
C LEU A 141 -12.27 -7.65 -9.58
N PRO A 142 -13.23 -8.25 -10.31
CA PRO A 142 -13.18 -8.31 -11.78
C PRO A 142 -13.17 -6.94 -12.46
N TYR A 143 -13.67 -5.92 -11.78
CA TYR A 143 -13.82 -4.59 -12.34
C TYR A 143 -12.67 -3.64 -11.96
N LEU A 144 -11.85 -4.01 -10.98
CA LEU A 144 -10.64 -3.26 -10.63
C LEU A 144 -9.55 -3.54 -11.66
N THR A 145 -8.76 -2.53 -11.99
CA THR A 145 -7.50 -2.69 -12.75
C THR A 145 -6.33 -2.93 -11.80
N VAL A 146 -6.31 -2.16 -10.71
CA VAL A 146 -5.31 -2.25 -9.64
C VAL A 146 -6.05 -2.34 -8.31
N LEU A 147 -5.66 -3.28 -7.46
CA LEU A 147 -6.03 -3.30 -6.06
C LEU A 147 -4.84 -2.91 -5.21
N ILE A 148 -5.03 -1.95 -4.31
CA ILE A 148 -4.01 -1.50 -3.36
C ILE A 148 -4.49 -1.77 -1.93
N ASN A 149 -3.77 -2.64 -1.20
CA ASN A 149 -4.00 -2.81 0.22
C ASN A 149 -3.23 -1.76 1.03
N ALA A 150 -3.98 -0.97 1.81
CA ALA A 150 -3.49 0.08 2.69
C ALA A 150 -3.91 -0.15 4.16
N ILE A 151 -4.32 -1.37 4.51
CA ILE A 151 -4.68 -1.78 5.88
C ILE A 151 -3.60 -2.67 6.45
N LYS A 152 -3.10 -2.32 7.65
CA LYS A 152 -2.29 -3.24 8.46
C LYS A 152 -3.16 -4.35 9.01
N TRP A 153 -2.76 -5.59 8.77
CA TRP A 153 -3.47 -6.77 9.22
C TRP A 153 -3.12 -7.16 10.66
N ASN A 154 -4.11 -7.67 11.38
CA ASN A 154 -3.92 -8.33 12.67
C ASN A 154 -4.46 -9.78 12.60
N PRO A 155 -3.61 -10.81 12.65
CA PRO A 155 -4.06 -12.20 12.54
C PRO A 155 -5.07 -12.62 13.62
N ASP A 156 -5.07 -11.96 14.79
CA ASP A 156 -5.99 -12.28 15.88
C ASP A 156 -7.40 -11.68 15.68
N LYS A 157 -7.54 -10.73 14.75
CA LYS A 157 -8.77 -9.92 14.60
C LYS A 157 -9.30 -9.83 13.18
N ASP A 158 -8.44 -9.97 12.19
CA ASP A 158 -8.74 -9.70 10.80
C ASP A 158 -8.73 -10.99 9.98
N SER A 159 -9.74 -11.17 9.15
CA SER A 159 -9.83 -12.31 8.24
C SER A 159 -9.10 -12.03 6.92
N LYS A 160 -8.75 -13.11 6.21
CA LYS A 160 -8.31 -13.00 4.81
C LYS A 160 -9.50 -12.63 3.94
N TYR A 161 -9.42 -11.54 3.19
CA TYR A 161 -10.48 -11.12 2.28
C TYR A 161 -10.16 -11.47 0.82
N ILE A 162 -8.91 -11.80 0.47
CA ILE A 162 -8.55 -12.41 -0.83
C ILE A 162 -7.82 -13.72 -0.61
N THR A 163 -8.34 -14.81 -1.18
CA THR A 163 -7.77 -16.16 -1.12
C THR A 163 -7.45 -16.69 -2.52
N TYR A 164 -6.65 -17.75 -2.62
CA TYR A 164 -6.45 -18.45 -3.90
C TYR A 164 -7.77 -18.96 -4.50
N SER A 165 -8.66 -19.47 -3.66
CA SER A 165 -9.98 -19.95 -4.08
C SER A 165 -10.85 -18.81 -4.62
N SER A 166 -10.85 -17.63 -3.98
CA SER A 166 -11.64 -16.49 -4.45
C SER A 166 -11.13 -15.94 -5.78
N ILE A 167 -9.81 -15.85 -5.97
CA ILE A 167 -9.23 -15.43 -7.25
C ILE A 167 -9.57 -16.43 -8.35
N SER A 168 -9.40 -17.73 -8.08
CA SER A 168 -9.72 -18.78 -9.05
C SER A 168 -11.21 -18.78 -9.43
N GLN A 169 -12.11 -18.57 -8.46
CA GLN A 169 -13.54 -18.43 -8.71
C GLN A 169 -13.85 -17.18 -9.53
N MET A 170 -13.27 -16.03 -9.16
CA MET A 170 -13.45 -14.77 -9.87
C MET A 170 -13.05 -14.90 -11.35
N GLN A 171 -11.91 -15.53 -11.64
CA GLN A 171 -11.42 -15.72 -13.03
C GLN A 171 -12.29 -16.68 -13.83
N ARG A 172 -12.81 -17.75 -13.21
CA ARG A 172 -13.74 -18.68 -13.87
C ARG A 172 -15.07 -18.00 -14.22
N LEU A 173 -15.58 -17.14 -13.35
CA LEU A 173 -16.87 -16.46 -13.55
C LEU A 173 -16.73 -15.22 -14.43
N ASN A 174 -15.53 -14.63 -14.53
CA ASN A 174 -15.28 -13.39 -15.25
C ASN A 174 -14.00 -13.53 -16.10
N SER A 175 -14.14 -14.15 -17.27
CA SER A 175 -13.02 -14.33 -18.23
C SER A 175 -12.41 -12.99 -18.69
N ASN A 176 -13.17 -11.90 -18.59
CA ASN A 176 -12.76 -10.54 -18.97
C ASN A 176 -12.36 -9.69 -17.75
N SER A 177 -11.91 -10.31 -16.65
CA SER A 177 -11.44 -9.56 -15.48
C SER A 177 -10.37 -8.53 -15.86
N ARG A 178 -10.55 -7.31 -15.36
CA ARG A 178 -9.60 -6.21 -15.55
C ARG A 178 -8.47 -6.22 -14.52
N LEU A 179 -8.53 -7.08 -13.50
CA LEU A 179 -7.56 -7.06 -12.40
C LEU A 179 -6.19 -7.50 -12.90
N LYS A 180 -5.26 -6.54 -13.02
CA LYS A 180 -3.91 -6.76 -13.52
C LYS A 180 -2.87 -6.76 -12.41
N LEU A 181 -3.08 -5.96 -11.37
CA LEU A 181 -2.09 -5.70 -10.33
C LEU A 181 -2.72 -5.71 -8.93
N ILE A 182 -2.07 -6.38 -8.00
CA ILE A 182 -2.29 -6.23 -6.56
C ILE A 182 -1.01 -5.66 -5.94
N MET A 183 -1.15 -4.52 -5.28
CA MET A 183 -0.08 -3.83 -4.55
C MET A 183 -0.41 -3.86 -3.06
N ASP A 184 0.33 -4.64 -2.29
CA ASP A 184 0.20 -4.66 -0.83
C ASP A 184 1.23 -3.75 -0.17
N ILE A 185 0.79 -2.53 0.18
CA ILE A 185 1.65 -1.52 0.82
C ILE A 185 1.87 -1.83 2.30
N SER A 186 0.97 -2.57 2.96
CA SER A 186 1.21 -3.00 4.34
C SER A 186 2.21 -4.15 4.41
N CYS A 187 2.40 -4.88 3.31
CA CYS A 187 3.36 -5.97 3.15
C CYS A 187 3.16 -7.06 4.22
N ASP A 188 1.90 -7.45 4.44
CA ASP A 188 1.53 -8.45 5.42
C ASP A 188 1.58 -9.85 4.78
N LEU A 189 2.75 -10.50 4.81
CA LEU A 189 2.95 -11.82 4.20
C LEU A 189 1.98 -12.87 4.74
N ASN A 190 1.35 -13.61 3.83
CA ASN A 190 0.29 -14.58 4.13
C ASN A 190 -0.88 -14.01 4.93
N GLY A 191 -1.05 -12.68 4.90
CA GLY A 191 -2.05 -11.95 5.65
C GLY A 191 -3.37 -11.80 4.89
N PRO A 192 -3.89 -10.56 4.75
CA PRO A 192 -5.25 -10.31 4.28
C PRO A 192 -5.47 -10.74 2.82
N ILE A 193 -4.39 -10.72 2.03
CA ILE A 193 -4.33 -11.15 0.64
C ILE A 193 -3.39 -12.35 0.57
N GLU A 194 -3.95 -13.54 0.45
CA GLU A 194 -3.21 -14.80 0.49
C GLU A 194 -2.19 -14.96 -0.64
N LEU A 195 -2.39 -14.26 -1.76
CA LEU A 195 -1.46 -14.28 -2.89
C LEU A 195 -0.12 -13.63 -2.54
N VAL A 196 -0.08 -12.76 -1.53
CA VAL A 196 1.12 -12.08 -1.05
C VAL A 196 1.87 -13.01 -0.08
N ASP A 197 2.68 -13.93 -0.62
CA ASP A 197 3.42 -14.93 0.18
C ASP A 197 4.92 -14.65 0.29
N LYS A 198 5.43 -13.67 -0.46
CA LYS A 198 6.80 -13.17 -0.40
C LYS A 198 6.85 -11.68 -0.69
N THR A 199 7.94 -11.04 -0.23
CA THR A 199 8.22 -9.63 -0.49
C THR A 199 8.81 -9.42 -1.88
N THR A 200 8.66 -8.21 -2.40
CA THR A 200 9.31 -7.73 -3.63
C THR A 200 10.31 -6.63 -3.30
N THR A 201 11.10 -6.22 -4.29
CA THR A 201 12.10 -5.15 -4.14
C THR A 201 12.02 -4.22 -5.32
N PHE A 202 12.51 -3.00 -5.22
CA PHE A 202 12.58 -2.09 -6.38
C PHE A 202 13.32 -2.65 -7.60
N LYS A 203 14.24 -3.60 -7.40
CA LYS A 203 14.94 -4.30 -8.50
C LYS A 203 14.07 -5.38 -9.16
N ASN A 204 13.28 -6.09 -8.35
CA ASN A 204 12.35 -7.14 -8.78
C ASN A 204 10.96 -6.79 -8.20
N PRO A 205 10.24 -5.83 -8.81
CA PRO A 205 9.14 -5.13 -8.13
C PRO A 205 7.85 -5.92 -8.05
N TYR A 206 7.71 -6.99 -8.83
CA TYR A 206 6.55 -7.87 -8.81
C TYR A 206 6.94 -9.34 -9.03
N TYR A 207 5.99 -10.23 -8.76
CA TYR A 207 5.93 -11.58 -9.30
C TYR A 207 4.53 -11.88 -9.80
N ILE A 208 4.37 -12.91 -10.62
CA ILE A 208 3.08 -13.22 -11.27
C ILE A 208 2.44 -14.42 -10.59
N LYS A 209 1.15 -14.31 -10.27
CA LYS A 209 0.29 -15.41 -9.83
C LYS A 209 -1.09 -15.28 -10.45
N ASN A 210 -1.62 -16.37 -11.01
CA ASN A 210 -2.92 -16.35 -11.67
C ASN A 210 -3.02 -15.20 -12.71
N ASP A 211 -1.96 -14.94 -13.48
CA ASP A 211 -1.88 -13.80 -14.42
C ASP A 211 -2.06 -12.39 -13.79
N ILE A 212 -2.03 -12.30 -12.46
CA ILE A 212 -2.05 -11.04 -11.72
C ILE A 212 -0.63 -10.75 -11.24
N TRP A 213 -0.17 -9.53 -11.46
CA TRP A 213 1.08 -9.05 -10.90
C TRP A 213 0.89 -8.74 -9.41
N ILE A 214 1.79 -9.23 -8.57
CA ILE A 214 1.75 -9.04 -7.12
C ILE A 214 3.00 -8.28 -6.70
N SER A 215 2.82 -7.14 -6.02
CA SER A 215 3.90 -6.32 -5.48
C SER A 215 3.70 -6.09 -3.98
N ALA A 216 4.77 -6.24 -3.20
CA ALA A 216 4.79 -6.10 -1.74
C ALA A 216 6.19 -5.67 -1.29
N ILE A 217 6.53 -4.40 -1.50
CA ILE A 217 7.83 -3.82 -1.13
C ILE A 217 7.76 -3.34 0.32
N ASP A 218 8.64 -3.85 1.19
CA ASP A 218 8.63 -3.59 2.64
C ASP A 218 9.24 -2.23 3.04
N ASN A 219 9.96 -1.58 2.12
CA ASN A 219 10.70 -0.34 2.36
C ASN A 219 10.33 0.79 1.39
N LEU A 220 9.06 0.85 0.96
CA LEU A 220 8.56 1.81 -0.03
C LEU A 220 9.06 3.26 0.12
N PRO A 221 9.12 3.90 1.31
CA PRO A 221 9.64 5.27 1.43
C PRO A 221 11.06 5.48 0.89
N ALA A 222 11.87 4.42 0.74
CA ALA A 222 13.22 4.48 0.20
C ALA A 222 13.26 4.60 -1.34
N GLY A 223 12.12 4.46 -2.03
CA GLY A 223 12.07 4.45 -3.50
C GLY A 223 12.33 5.81 -4.15
N ILE A 224 12.22 6.91 -3.39
CA ILE A 224 12.49 8.28 -3.86
C ILE A 224 13.52 8.92 -2.94
N PHE A 225 14.58 9.49 -3.51
CA PHE A 225 15.73 10.00 -2.76
C PHE A 225 15.34 11.00 -1.66
N ASP A 226 14.54 12.02 -1.99
CA ASP A 226 14.11 13.00 -0.99
C ASP A 226 13.26 12.40 0.13
N LEU A 227 12.42 11.41 -0.17
CA LEU A 227 11.63 10.72 0.86
C LEU A 227 12.49 9.83 1.74
N ALA A 228 13.53 9.19 1.18
CA ALA A 228 14.50 8.45 1.96
C ALA A 228 15.21 9.40 2.96
N ARG A 229 15.65 10.58 2.48
CA ARG A 229 16.25 11.61 3.32
C ARG A 229 15.28 12.14 4.39
N GLU A 230 14.07 12.52 4.00
CA GLU A 230 13.06 13.04 4.93
C GLU A 230 12.64 11.99 5.97
N SER A 231 12.51 10.73 5.56
CA SER A 231 12.24 9.62 6.46
C SER A 231 13.35 9.48 7.50
N SER A 232 14.62 9.47 7.08
CA SER A 232 15.79 9.42 7.98
C SER A 232 15.84 10.59 8.96
N THR A 233 15.66 11.83 8.48
CA THR A 233 15.63 13.02 9.34
C THR A 233 14.49 12.94 10.36
N LYS A 234 13.31 12.47 9.95
CA LYS A 234 12.15 12.33 10.84
C LYS A 234 12.37 11.26 11.90
N VAL A 235 13.01 10.14 11.54
CA VAL A 235 13.42 9.10 12.50
C VAL A 235 14.41 9.69 13.49
N GLY A 236 15.47 10.33 12.99
CA GLY A 236 16.53 10.92 13.79
C GLY A 236 15.98 11.93 14.80
N ASN A 237 15.18 12.90 14.35
CA ASN A 237 14.58 13.90 15.23
C ASN A 237 13.64 13.28 16.28
N THR A 238 12.87 12.26 15.91
CA THR A 238 12.02 11.53 16.86
C THR A 238 12.87 10.82 17.92
N LEU A 239 13.95 10.15 17.52
CA LEU A 239 14.85 9.47 18.46
C LEU A 239 15.57 10.45 19.38
N LEU A 240 16.11 11.55 18.83
CA LEU A 240 16.76 12.60 19.61
C LEU A 240 15.82 13.15 20.69
N SER A 241 14.57 13.41 20.36
CA SER A 241 13.58 13.88 21.35
C SER A 241 13.36 12.89 22.50
N PHE A 242 13.46 11.57 22.24
CA PHE A 242 13.39 10.58 23.31
C PHE A 242 14.62 10.58 24.19
N PHE A 243 15.81 10.72 23.60
CA PHE A 243 17.07 10.79 24.35
C PHE A 243 17.12 12.03 25.23
N GLU A 244 16.80 13.20 24.69
CA GLU A 244 16.77 14.47 25.44
C GLU A 244 15.82 14.43 26.63
N GLN A 245 14.69 13.73 26.52
CA GLN A 245 13.71 13.61 27.60
C GLN A 245 14.04 12.54 28.65
N SER A 246 14.90 11.58 28.32
CA SER A 246 15.02 10.33 29.08
C SER A 246 16.43 10.01 29.57
N LEU A 247 17.45 10.71 29.07
CA LEU A 247 18.83 10.58 29.51
C LEU A 247 19.30 11.87 30.18
N ASP A 248 19.79 11.73 31.40
CA ASP A 248 20.86 12.59 31.86
C ASP A 248 22.18 12.07 31.25
N LEU A 249 22.62 12.69 30.16
CA LEU A 249 23.79 12.26 29.38
C LEU A 249 25.09 12.21 30.21
N TYR A 250 25.14 12.91 31.36
CA TYR A 250 26.27 12.89 32.29
C TYR A 250 26.42 11.55 33.05
N THR A 251 25.34 10.81 33.28
CA THR A 251 25.35 9.55 34.07
C THR A 251 25.33 8.28 33.22
N PHE A 252 25.28 8.43 31.89
CA PHE A 252 25.08 7.36 30.90
C PHE A 252 26.06 6.17 31.02
N PHE A 253 27.31 6.42 31.41
CA PHE A 253 28.33 5.36 31.44
C PHE A 253 28.44 4.61 32.77
N ASN A 254 27.91 5.16 33.87
CA ASN A 254 28.16 4.61 35.21
C ASN A 254 26.92 4.10 35.93
N ASN A 255 25.73 4.68 35.72
CA ASN A 255 24.48 4.26 36.37
C ASN A 255 23.26 4.64 35.51
N LEU A 256 22.96 3.84 34.47
CA LEU A 256 21.84 4.08 33.54
C LEU A 256 20.47 4.04 34.24
N HIS A 257 20.03 5.21 34.72
CA HIS A 257 18.65 5.51 35.06
C HIS A 257 17.95 6.07 33.83
N ILE A 258 17.22 5.20 33.13
CA ILE A 258 16.42 5.57 31.96
C ILE A 258 15.03 5.95 32.47
N TYR A 259 14.57 7.15 32.15
CA TYR A 259 13.25 7.66 32.53
C TYR A 259 12.27 7.63 31.34
N GLY A 260 11.02 8.00 31.61
CA GLY A 260 10.04 8.31 30.56
C GLY A 260 9.74 7.17 29.59
N GLN A 261 9.49 7.50 28.32
CA GLN A 261 9.08 6.53 27.30
C GLN A 261 10.17 5.50 26.98
N LEU A 262 11.46 5.87 27.05
CA LEU A 262 12.55 4.94 26.82
C LEU A 262 12.57 3.81 27.86
N SER A 263 12.25 4.10 29.14
CA SER A 263 12.21 3.07 30.19
C SER A 263 11.26 1.92 29.86
N LYS A 264 10.12 2.23 29.23
CA LYS A 264 9.11 1.26 28.80
C LYS A 264 9.52 0.49 27.55
N ALA A 265 10.51 0.99 26.80
CA ALA A 265 11.02 0.37 25.58
C ALA A 265 12.29 -0.49 25.83
N VAL A 266 12.83 -0.52 27.05
CA VAL A 266 14.01 -1.34 27.39
C VAL A 266 13.61 -2.81 27.44
N ILE A 267 14.01 -3.59 26.44
CA ILE A 267 13.77 -5.04 26.39
C ILE A 267 14.80 -5.79 27.26
N ILE A 268 16.08 -5.41 27.19
CA ILE A 268 17.18 -6.04 27.92
C ILE A 268 17.94 -4.97 28.70
N LYS A 269 18.16 -5.20 29.99
CA LYS A 269 19.02 -4.39 30.86
C LYS A 269 20.04 -5.29 31.55
N ASN A 270 21.33 -4.96 31.45
CA ASN A 270 22.44 -5.71 32.08
C ASN A 270 22.37 -7.22 31.78
N GLY A 271 22.15 -7.58 30.52
CA GLY A 271 22.07 -8.99 30.08
C GLY A 271 20.80 -9.74 30.51
N LYS A 272 19.83 -9.08 31.15
CA LYS A 272 18.55 -9.69 31.56
C LYS A 272 17.38 -9.03 30.87
N ILE A 273 16.42 -9.85 30.41
CA ILE A 273 15.13 -9.36 29.94
C ILE A 273 14.42 -8.62 31.09
N THR A 274 13.87 -7.44 30.81
CA THR A 274 13.11 -6.64 31.77
C THR A 274 11.72 -7.23 32.03
N GLU A 275 11.10 -6.85 33.14
CA GLU A 275 9.79 -7.38 33.56
C GLU A 275 8.71 -7.27 32.47
N SER A 276 8.61 -6.09 31.84
CA SER A 276 7.61 -5.78 30.82
C SER A 276 7.70 -6.65 29.56
N PHE A 277 8.84 -7.31 29.34
CA PHE A 277 9.09 -8.15 28.18
C PHE A 277 9.39 -9.61 28.56
N LYS A 278 9.03 -10.05 29.78
CA LYS A 278 9.25 -11.42 30.25
C LYS A 278 8.70 -12.49 29.31
N ASN A 279 7.62 -12.20 28.61
CA ASN A 279 7.03 -13.07 27.58
C ASN A 279 8.01 -13.41 26.45
N LEU A 280 9.07 -12.63 26.22
CA LEU A 280 10.10 -12.91 25.22
C LEU A 280 11.10 -13.99 25.63
N LYS A 281 11.16 -14.39 26.92
CA LYS A 281 12.10 -15.42 27.39
C LYS A 281 11.96 -16.75 26.64
N GLY A 282 10.75 -17.12 26.22
CA GLY A 282 10.51 -18.35 25.48
C GLY A 282 11.07 -18.37 24.05
N PHE A 283 11.52 -17.23 23.53
CA PHE A 283 12.04 -17.09 22.16
C PHE A 283 13.56 -16.90 22.10
N LEU A 284 14.22 -16.68 23.23
CA LEU A 284 15.69 -16.63 23.31
C LEU A 284 16.21 -18.03 23.63
N LYS A 285 16.88 -18.67 22.67
CA LYS A 285 17.61 -19.93 22.84
C LYS A 285 18.93 -19.70 23.55
#